data_AF-A0A8J1XSA6-F1
#
_entry.id   AF-A0A8J1XSA6-F1
#
_cell.length_a   1.000
_cell.length_b   1.000
_cell.length_c   1.000
_cell.angle_alpha   90.00
_cell.angle_beta   90.00
_cell.angle_gamma   90.00
#
_symmetry.space_group_name_H-M   'P 1'
#
loop_
_entity.id
_entity.type
_entity.pdbx_description
1 polymer ?
#
loop_
_entity_poly.entity_id
_entity_poly.type
_entity_poly.pdbx_seq_one_letter_code
_entity_poly.pdbx_strand_id
1 'polypeptide(L)'
;MELKMRPNQKYKIMALVIFTLYFIVSFHQFKLRTYITRKTEAYRTHAQIKITSKDYISEMNFKRWNNYTLRKNVPSSDALFGVKCRPYVEESKRQYSVQWFVRNCDYEEKDLDVTLLLHTDKSRLNVILTHSLKHWAGPVSIAIYSRPDEVTSVLQSMEAGVHRRNNIGVHIVERRDEEFYPVNHLRNLAFAGSTTSHVIMLDADFVPSPGSYEDLLAGIILNSTSTREKSVFVVPAFQYTDEIENFTKPEDLVYPSDKGTVVNMFGGNYIERFSQSRCRLCHYASNYKAWITGIMKYQIDYTFHYEPYVVVERNAMPLYDERLVSRHMNKVIFTLELYAKGFQFWVVPDAFLLHLPHPRSYTDKRTGNCNENIGVFIKSIIKSDHGIKRSLPYEYTRNQDPAIASM
;
A
#
# COMPACT_ATOMS: atom_id res chain seq x y z
N MET A 1 57.41 -29.72 0.70
CA MET A 1 57.82 -30.06 -0.67
C MET A 1 56.99 -29.20 -1.62
N GLU A 2 57.43 -27.97 -1.87
CA GLU A 2 56.74 -27.05 -2.78
C GLU A 2 57.07 -27.39 -4.23
N LEU A 3 56.06 -27.80 -5.00
CA LEU A 3 56.19 -27.96 -6.45
C LEU A 3 56.33 -26.57 -7.09
N LYS A 4 57.58 -26.16 -7.38
CA LYS A 4 57.88 -24.98 -8.20
C LYS A 4 57.39 -25.21 -9.64
N MET A 5 56.14 -24.83 -9.90
CA MET A 5 55.60 -24.76 -11.26
C MET A 5 56.27 -23.60 -12.02
N ARG A 6 56.76 -23.89 -13.23
CA ARG A 6 57.39 -22.90 -14.12
C ARG A 6 56.37 -21.83 -14.53
N PRO A 7 56.76 -20.56 -14.73
CA PRO A 7 55.84 -19.45 -15.02
C PRO A 7 54.83 -19.76 -16.13
N ASN A 8 55.29 -20.37 -17.23
CA ASN A 8 54.45 -20.75 -18.36
C ASN A 8 53.36 -21.79 -18.05
N GLN A 9 53.50 -22.61 -17.00
CA GLN A 9 52.44 -23.53 -16.57
C GLN A 9 51.36 -22.81 -15.76
N LYS A 10 51.71 -21.80 -14.95
CA LYS A 10 50.73 -21.01 -14.20
C LYS A 10 49.82 -20.20 -15.14
N TYR A 11 50.38 -19.59 -16.19
CA TYR A 11 49.59 -18.87 -17.19
C TYR A 11 48.64 -19.78 -17.97
N LYS A 12 49.07 -21.00 -18.32
CA LYS A 12 48.21 -21.98 -18.99
C LYS A 12 47.05 -22.45 -18.12
N ILE A 13 47.29 -22.69 -16.83
CA ILE A 13 46.23 -23.10 -15.88
C ILE A 13 45.24 -21.94 -15.66
N MET A 14 45.73 -20.72 -15.50
CA MET A 14 44.88 -19.55 -15.29
C MET A 14 44.00 -19.26 -16.52
N ALA A 15 44.57 -19.37 -17.73
CA ALA A 15 43.81 -19.26 -18.98
C ALA A 15 42.72 -20.35 -19.10
N LEU A 16 43.03 -21.59 -18.70
CA LEU A 16 42.05 -22.69 -18.70
C LEU A 16 40.90 -22.43 -17.74
N VAL A 17 41.17 -21.93 -16.53
CA VAL A 17 40.13 -21.59 -15.53
C VAL A 17 39.24 -20.46 -16.02
N ILE A 18 39.82 -19.39 -16.60
CA ILE A 18 39.04 -18.27 -17.14
C ILE A 18 38.17 -18.73 -18.31
N PHE A 19 38.72 -19.55 -19.22
CA PHE A 19 37.97 -20.10 -20.34
C PHE A 19 36.81 -20.99 -19.87
N THR A 20 37.04 -21.80 -18.83
CA THR A 20 36.01 -22.69 -18.25
C THR A 20 34.90 -21.87 -17.58
N LEU A 21 35.24 -20.84 -16.81
CA LEU A 21 34.26 -19.94 -16.18
C LEU A 21 33.44 -19.17 -17.23
N TYR A 22 34.09 -18.69 -18.30
CA TYR A 22 33.40 -18.02 -19.41
C TYR A 22 32.40 -18.97 -20.10
N PHE A 23 32.79 -20.23 -20.31
CA PHE A 23 31.93 -21.24 -20.91
C PHE A 23 30.71 -21.57 -20.02
N ILE A 24 30.91 -21.69 -18.70
CA ILE A 24 29.82 -21.94 -17.75
C ILE A 24 28.81 -20.80 -17.74
N VAL A 25 29.28 -19.54 -17.67
CA VAL A 25 28.42 -18.35 -17.68
C VAL A 25 27.67 -18.23 -19.01
N SER A 26 28.35 -18.47 -20.14
CA SER A 26 27.74 -18.45 -21.47
C SER A 26 26.70 -19.55 -21.66
N PHE A 27 26.96 -20.74 -21.11
CA PHE A 27 26.03 -21.87 -21.16
C PHE A 27 24.79 -21.66 -20.27
N HIS A 28 24.95 -21.03 -19.10
CA HIS A 28 23.83 -20.62 -18.25
C HIS A 28 22.99 -19.52 -18.89
N GLN A 29 23.62 -18.51 -19.49
CA GLN A 29 22.95 -17.46 -20.28
C GLN A 29 22.17 -18.04 -21.45
N PHE A 30 22.74 -19.02 -22.16
CA PHE A 30 22.06 -19.72 -23.25
C PHE A 30 20.85 -20.53 -22.77
N LYS A 31 21.00 -21.32 -21.69
CA LYS A 31 19.88 -22.06 -21.08
C LYS A 31 18.75 -21.13 -20.65
N LEU A 32 19.09 -20.01 -20.00
CA LEU A 32 18.12 -19.01 -19.56
C LEU A 32 17.39 -18.38 -20.75
N ARG A 33 18.10 -18.02 -21.83
CA ARG A 33 17.47 -17.52 -23.07
C ARG A 33 16.54 -18.56 -23.69
N THR A 34 16.96 -19.81 -23.86
CA THR A 34 16.10 -20.86 -24.43
C THR A 34 14.89 -21.19 -23.56
N TYR A 35 15.02 -21.11 -22.23
CA TYR A 35 13.89 -21.28 -21.30
C TYR A 35 12.89 -20.12 -21.41
N ILE A 36 13.39 -18.89 -21.48
CA ILE A 36 12.57 -17.69 -21.67
C ILE A 36 11.84 -17.78 -23.00
N THR A 37 12.53 -18.02 -24.13
CA THR A 37 11.93 -18.10 -25.47
C THR A 37 10.86 -19.20 -25.58
N ARG A 38 11.11 -20.40 -25.02
CA ARG A 38 10.10 -21.48 -25.01
C ARG A 38 8.87 -21.13 -24.18
N LYS A 39 9.02 -20.38 -23.09
CA LYS A 39 7.86 -19.84 -22.36
C LYS A 39 7.16 -18.76 -23.19
N THR A 40 7.89 -17.81 -23.79
CA THR A 40 7.29 -16.72 -24.60
C THR A 40 6.48 -17.25 -25.78
N GLU A 41 6.89 -18.35 -26.38
CA GLU A 41 6.21 -18.99 -27.51
C GLU A 41 4.96 -19.77 -27.06
N ALA A 42 4.98 -20.39 -25.87
CA ALA A 42 3.80 -21.00 -25.25
C ALA A 42 2.73 -19.97 -24.82
N TYR A 43 3.14 -18.74 -24.47
CA TYR A 43 2.22 -17.64 -24.15
C TYR A 43 1.60 -16.98 -25.40
N ARG A 44 2.23 -17.05 -26.58
CA ARG A 44 1.66 -16.49 -27.83
C ARG A 44 0.46 -17.26 -28.37
N THR A 45 0.28 -18.52 -27.96
CA THR A 45 -0.82 -19.37 -28.42
C THR A 45 -2.11 -19.25 -27.61
N HIS A 46 -2.18 -18.40 -26.57
CA HIS A 46 -3.42 -18.12 -25.84
C HIS A 46 -3.65 -16.61 -25.73
N ALA A 47 -4.88 -16.20 -26.05
CA ALA A 47 -5.44 -14.83 -25.98
C ALA A 47 -5.21 -13.92 -27.20
N GLN A 48 -5.95 -14.19 -28.28
CA GLN A 48 -6.62 -13.09 -28.99
C GLN A 48 -7.95 -12.78 -28.29
N ILE A 49 -7.91 -11.92 -27.29
CA ILE A 49 -9.09 -11.15 -26.87
C ILE A 49 -8.60 -9.74 -26.55
N LYS A 50 -8.76 -8.84 -27.51
CA LYS A 50 -8.46 -7.41 -27.36
C LYS A 50 -9.69 -6.74 -26.72
N ILE A 51 -9.90 -6.95 -25.42
CA ILE A 51 -10.88 -6.17 -24.65
C ILE A 51 -10.21 -4.85 -24.27
N THR A 52 -10.81 -3.73 -24.66
CA THR A 52 -10.31 -2.41 -24.26
C THR A 52 -10.69 -2.14 -22.80
N SER A 53 -9.79 -1.51 -22.04
CA SER A 53 -9.95 -1.23 -20.59
C SER A 53 -11.24 -0.47 -20.24
N LYS A 54 -11.85 0.25 -21.19
CA LYS A 54 -13.14 0.94 -21.01
C LYS A 54 -14.32 0.00 -20.82
N ASP A 55 -14.38 -1.11 -21.54
CA ASP A 55 -15.54 -2.01 -21.52
C ASP A 55 -15.55 -2.87 -20.25
N TYR A 56 -14.38 -3.37 -19.85
CA TYR A 56 -14.19 -4.21 -18.64
C TYR A 56 -14.54 -3.48 -17.34
N ILE A 57 -14.26 -2.17 -17.27
CA ILE A 57 -14.48 -1.33 -16.10
C ILE A 57 -15.96 -0.94 -15.95
N SER A 58 -16.75 -0.93 -17.02
CA SER A 58 -18.17 -0.59 -16.95
C SER A 58 -19.03 -1.74 -16.39
N GLU A 59 -18.80 -2.98 -16.85
CA GLU A 59 -19.64 -4.14 -16.49
C GLU A 59 -19.28 -4.77 -15.15
N MET A 60 -17.99 -4.86 -14.81
CA MET A 60 -17.53 -5.51 -13.58
C MET A 60 -17.76 -4.63 -12.34
N ASN A 61 -17.65 -3.29 -12.50
CA ASN A 61 -17.92 -2.35 -11.41
C ASN A 61 -19.38 -2.40 -10.98
N PHE A 62 -20.35 -2.40 -11.90
CA PHE A 62 -21.77 -2.28 -11.52
C PHE A 62 -22.31 -3.51 -10.77
N LYS A 63 -21.98 -4.73 -11.22
CA LYS A 63 -22.44 -5.98 -10.57
C LYS A 63 -21.72 -6.26 -9.26
N ARG A 64 -20.42 -5.95 -9.16
CA ARG A 64 -19.62 -6.18 -7.95
C ARG A 64 -19.96 -5.12 -6.89
N TRP A 65 -20.07 -3.83 -7.23
CA TRP A 65 -20.48 -2.76 -6.29
C TRP A 65 -21.81 -3.09 -5.60
N ASN A 66 -22.84 -3.48 -6.36
CA ASN A 66 -24.17 -3.78 -5.82
C ASN A 66 -24.20 -4.94 -4.81
N ASN A 67 -23.25 -5.89 -4.88
CA ASN A 67 -23.15 -6.97 -3.91
C ASN A 67 -22.42 -6.54 -2.62
N TYR A 68 -21.54 -5.53 -2.65
CA TYR A 68 -20.86 -5.00 -1.46
C TYR A 68 -21.71 -4.00 -0.68
N THR A 69 -22.62 -3.26 -1.34
CA THR A 69 -23.58 -2.35 -0.68
C THR A 69 -24.59 -3.06 0.23
N LEU A 70 -24.73 -4.39 0.12
CA LEU A 70 -25.63 -5.18 0.95
C LEU A 70 -24.88 -5.95 2.04
N ARG A 71 -24.09 -5.25 2.87
CA ARG A 71 -23.75 -5.78 4.20
C ARG A 71 -25.02 -5.77 5.07
N LYS A 72 -25.91 -6.75 4.88
CA LYS A 72 -27.25 -6.82 5.51
C LYS A 72 -27.25 -6.71 7.05
N ASN A 73 -26.10 -6.93 7.70
CA ASN A 73 -25.94 -6.92 9.15
C ASN A 73 -25.14 -5.71 9.69
N VAL A 74 -24.82 -4.70 8.86
CA VAL A 74 -23.99 -3.58 9.29
C VAL A 74 -24.83 -2.31 9.47
N PRO A 75 -24.71 -1.59 10.61
CA PRO A 75 -25.62 -0.50 10.95
C PRO A 75 -25.66 0.62 9.90
N SER A 76 -26.82 1.23 9.67
CA SER A 76 -26.90 2.43 8.81
C SER A 76 -25.99 3.54 9.31
N SER A 77 -25.60 4.48 8.44
CA SER A 77 -24.77 5.63 8.85
C SER A 77 -25.43 6.42 9.98
N ASP A 78 -26.76 6.58 9.97
CA ASP A 78 -27.55 7.17 11.05
C ASP A 78 -27.31 6.50 12.42
N ALA A 79 -27.23 5.16 12.44
CA ALA A 79 -26.96 4.38 13.64
C ALA A 79 -25.48 4.44 14.08
N LEU A 80 -24.55 4.73 13.16
CA LEU A 80 -23.11 4.80 13.45
C LEU A 80 -22.68 6.14 14.03
N PHE A 81 -23.21 7.25 13.53
CA PHE A 81 -22.65 8.56 13.89
C PHE A 81 -23.53 9.35 14.88
N GLY A 82 -24.75 8.92 15.16
CA GLY A 82 -25.64 9.60 16.10
C GLY A 82 -26.05 11.01 15.64
N VAL A 83 -26.95 11.65 16.39
CA VAL A 83 -27.61 12.90 15.95
C VAL A 83 -26.64 14.09 15.83
N LYS A 84 -25.59 14.12 16.66
CA LYS A 84 -24.55 15.17 16.63
C LYS A 84 -23.67 15.15 15.36
N CYS A 85 -23.79 14.09 14.57
CA CYS A 85 -22.97 13.86 13.37
C CYS A 85 -23.82 13.76 12.12
N ARG A 86 -24.96 14.44 12.09
CA ARG A 86 -25.77 14.56 10.88
C ARG A 86 -24.94 14.97 9.64
N PRO A 87 -24.01 15.94 9.69
CA PRO A 87 -23.17 16.26 8.52
C PRO A 87 -22.37 15.07 7.98
N TYR A 88 -21.88 14.18 8.86
CA TYR A 88 -21.19 12.94 8.48
C TYR A 88 -22.11 11.95 7.76
N VAL A 89 -23.30 11.77 8.32
CA VAL A 89 -24.30 10.86 7.78
C VAL A 89 -24.71 11.34 6.39
N GLU A 90 -24.98 12.63 6.22
CA GLU A 90 -25.35 13.19 4.92
C GLU A 90 -24.20 13.04 3.91
N GLU A 91 -22.96 13.31 4.33
CA GLU A 91 -21.80 13.10 3.46
C GLU A 91 -21.63 11.62 3.08
N SER A 92 -21.88 10.68 4.00
CA SER A 92 -21.80 9.24 3.69
C SER A 92 -22.81 8.75 2.65
N LYS A 93 -23.90 9.51 2.46
CA LYS A 93 -24.97 9.22 1.49
C LYS A 93 -24.71 9.93 0.15
N ARG A 94 -23.65 10.74 0.06
CA ARG A 94 -23.37 11.58 -1.10
C ARG A 94 -22.97 10.74 -2.32
N GLN A 95 -23.46 11.19 -3.47
CA GLN A 95 -23.00 10.69 -4.76
C GLN A 95 -22.00 11.67 -5.36
N TYR A 96 -20.85 11.13 -5.80
CA TYR A 96 -19.79 11.91 -6.44
C TYR A 96 -19.81 11.71 -7.95
N SER A 97 -19.53 12.80 -8.67
CA SER A 97 -19.26 12.74 -10.11
C SER A 97 -17.80 12.33 -10.32
N VAL A 98 -17.58 11.34 -11.18
CA VAL A 98 -16.26 10.76 -11.44
C VAL A 98 -15.93 10.78 -12.92
N GLN A 99 -14.78 11.36 -13.27
CA GLN A 99 -14.18 11.26 -14.60
C GLN A 99 -13.11 10.17 -14.58
N TRP A 100 -13.40 9.04 -15.23
CA TRP A 100 -12.53 7.87 -15.25
C TRP A 100 -11.46 7.97 -16.33
N PHE A 101 -10.21 7.57 -16.01
CA PHE A 101 -9.09 7.49 -16.95
C PHE A 101 -8.96 8.75 -17.80
N VAL A 102 -8.96 9.91 -17.13
CA VAL A 102 -8.66 11.20 -17.79
C VAL A 102 -7.26 11.21 -18.41
N ARG A 103 -6.44 10.23 -18.03
CA ARG A 103 -5.18 9.87 -18.65
C ARG A 103 -5.22 8.36 -18.98
N ASN A 104 -4.91 8.02 -20.23
CA ASN A 104 -4.87 6.62 -20.66
C ASN A 104 -3.75 5.86 -19.92
N CYS A 105 -4.10 4.67 -19.45
CA CYS A 105 -3.19 3.70 -18.87
C CYS A 105 -3.14 2.49 -19.80
N ASP A 106 -2.08 2.38 -20.60
CA ASP A 106 -1.88 1.32 -21.60
C ASP A 106 -0.86 0.30 -21.07
N TYR A 107 -1.09 -0.16 -19.85
CA TYR A 107 -0.22 -1.10 -19.16
C TYR A 107 -0.63 -2.55 -19.46
N GLU A 108 0.31 -3.35 -19.94
CA GLU A 108 0.12 -4.79 -20.10
C GLU A 108 0.37 -5.47 -18.75
N GLU A 109 -0.70 -5.99 -18.15
CA GLU A 109 -0.65 -6.64 -16.84
C GLU A 109 0.14 -7.94 -16.86
N LYS A 110 0.90 -8.16 -15.80
CA LYS A 110 1.62 -9.42 -15.55
C LYS A 110 0.73 -10.37 -14.72
N ASP A 111 0.98 -11.68 -14.84
CA ASP A 111 0.31 -12.72 -14.03
C ASP A 111 0.36 -12.42 -12.52
N LEU A 112 1.50 -11.91 -12.05
CA LEU A 112 1.69 -11.39 -10.71
C LEU A 112 2.20 -9.95 -10.80
N ASP A 113 1.42 -9.05 -10.22
CA ASP A 113 1.71 -7.62 -10.22
C ASP A 113 1.07 -6.88 -9.05
N VAL A 114 1.61 -5.71 -8.71
CA VAL A 114 1.15 -4.85 -7.61
C VAL A 114 0.83 -3.45 -8.14
N THR A 115 -0.42 -3.01 -8.04
CA THR A 115 -0.77 -1.60 -8.29
C THR A 115 -0.66 -0.77 -7.01
N LEU A 116 0.04 0.36 -7.09
CA LEU A 116 -0.01 1.41 -6.08
C LEU A 116 -1.30 2.22 -6.24
N LEU A 117 -2.14 2.18 -5.21
CA LEU A 117 -3.36 2.97 -5.11
C LEU A 117 -3.09 4.22 -4.29
N LEU A 118 -3.50 5.37 -4.83
CA LEU A 118 -3.34 6.66 -4.18
C LEU A 118 -4.65 7.42 -4.21
N HIS A 119 -4.86 8.24 -3.18
CA HIS A 119 -5.87 9.28 -3.18
C HIS A 119 -5.26 10.61 -2.75
N THR A 120 -5.68 11.70 -3.38
CA THR A 120 -5.15 13.03 -3.08
C THR A 120 -6.14 14.13 -3.40
N ASP A 121 -5.81 15.35 -3.02
CA ASP A 121 -6.34 16.57 -3.63
C ASP A 121 -5.20 17.36 -4.28
N LYS A 122 -5.51 18.54 -4.84
CA LYS A 122 -4.51 19.42 -5.47
C LYS A 122 -3.38 19.83 -4.51
N SER A 123 -3.64 19.96 -3.21
CA SER A 123 -2.66 20.45 -2.23
C SER A 123 -1.51 19.48 -1.97
N ARG A 124 -1.71 18.19 -2.23
CA ARG A 124 -0.70 17.12 -2.07
C ARG A 124 -0.21 16.55 -3.39
N LEU A 125 -0.71 17.05 -4.52
CA LEU A 125 -0.35 16.54 -5.84
C LEU A 125 1.16 16.63 -6.11
N ASN A 126 1.80 17.73 -5.72
CA ASN A 126 3.24 17.88 -5.91
C ASN A 126 4.03 16.80 -5.15
N VAL A 127 3.63 16.46 -3.94
CA VAL A 127 4.28 15.42 -3.12
C VAL A 127 4.27 14.07 -3.84
N ILE A 128 3.11 13.69 -4.39
CA ILE A 128 2.96 12.46 -5.16
C ILE A 128 3.87 12.47 -6.39
N LEU A 129 3.87 13.56 -7.15
CA LEU A 129 4.65 13.69 -8.38
C LEU A 129 6.17 13.69 -8.12
N THR A 130 6.63 14.37 -7.08
CA THR A 130 8.06 14.54 -6.80
C THR A 130 8.67 13.43 -5.98
N HIS A 131 7.85 12.63 -5.26
CA HIS A 131 8.31 11.55 -4.40
C HIS A 131 7.66 10.20 -4.76
N SER A 132 6.38 9.98 -4.42
CA SER A 132 5.77 8.65 -4.49
C SER A 132 5.89 8.00 -5.88
N LEU A 133 5.64 8.76 -6.95
CA LEU A 133 5.71 8.25 -8.33
C LEU A 133 7.13 8.11 -8.88
N LYS A 134 8.13 8.73 -8.24
CA LYS A 134 9.55 8.51 -8.58
C LYS A 134 10.10 7.21 -8.00
N HIS A 135 9.59 6.79 -6.84
CA HIS A 135 10.07 5.61 -6.13
C HIS A 135 9.26 4.33 -6.41
N TRP A 136 8.18 4.43 -7.20
CA TRP A 136 7.34 3.29 -7.56
C TRP A 136 7.34 3.03 -9.07
N ALA A 137 8.01 1.96 -9.52
CA ALA A 137 8.08 1.61 -10.94
C ALA A 137 6.80 0.92 -11.48
N GLY A 138 6.06 0.23 -10.61
CA GLY A 138 4.86 -0.53 -10.95
C GLY A 138 3.66 0.33 -11.39
N PRO A 139 2.55 -0.31 -11.80
CA PRO A 139 1.33 0.39 -12.18
C PRO A 139 0.75 1.19 -11.01
N VAL A 140 0.03 2.28 -11.34
CA VAL A 140 -0.56 3.20 -10.36
C VAL A 140 -2.00 3.52 -10.74
N SER A 141 -2.90 3.60 -9.76
CA SER A 141 -4.23 4.20 -9.91
C SER A 141 -4.43 5.30 -8.86
N ILE A 142 -4.77 6.51 -9.33
CA ILE A 142 -4.87 7.71 -8.48
C ILE A 142 -6.27 8.30 -8.58
N ALA A 143 -6.96 8.43 -7.43
CA ALA A 143 -8.18 9.21 -7.30
C ALA A 143 -7.86 10.63 -6.79
N ILE A 144 -8.13 11.66 -7.60
CA ILE A 144 -7.86 13.06 -7.27
C ILE A 144 -9.17 13.79 -7.00
N TYR A 145 -9.36 14.23 -5.76
CA TYR A 145 -10.50 15.05 -5.33
C TYR A 145 -10.22 16.52 -5.65
N SER A 146 -10.91 17.07 -6.64
CA SER A 146 -10.58 18.38 -7.21
C SER A 146 -11.82 19.19 -7.53
N ARG A 147 -11.77 20.50 -7.30
CA ARG A 147 -12.87 21.39 -7.69
C ARG A 147 -12.90 21.54 -9.22
N PRO A 148 -14.08 21.82 -9.83
CA PRO A 148 -14.18 21.97 -11.28
C PRO A 148 -13.20 22.99 -11.88
N ASP A 149 -12.93 24.10 -11.19
CA ASP A 149 -11.98 25.15 -11.60
C ASP A 149 -10.50 24.71 -11.52
N GLU A 150 -10.19 23.67 -10.76
CA GLU A 150 -8.83 23.17 -10.56
C GLU A 150 -8.42 22.09 -11.55
N VAL A 151 -9.38 21.39 -12.16
CA VAL A 151 -9.16 20.18 -12.97
C VAL A 151 -8.10 20.39 -14.04
N THR A 152 -8.19 21.48 -14.80
CA THR A 152 -7.22 21.79 -15.86
C THR A 152 -5.78 21.88 -15.32
N SER A 153 -5.58 22.58 -14.19
CA SER A 153 -4.26 22.73 -13.58
C SER A 153 -3.72 21.40 -13.00
N VAL A 154 -4.61 20.55 -12.48
CA VAL A 154 -4.27 19.21 -11.99
C VAL A 154 -3.79 18.33 -13.15
N LEU A 155 -4.54 18.32 -14.26
CA LEU A 155 -4.17 17.52 -15.44
C LEU A 155 -2.86 18.00 -16.06
N GLN A 156 -2.64 19.31 -16.15
CA GLN A 156 -1.36 19.87 -16.60
C GLN A 156 -0.19 19.44 -15.72
N SER A 157 -0.38 19.44 -14.39
CA SER A 157 0.64 19.00 -13.44
C SER A 157 0.95 17.50 -13.58
N MET A 158 -0.09 16.68 -13.73
CA MET A 158 0.06 15.25 -13.99
C MET A 158 0.80 14.99 -15.29
N GLU A 159 0.42 15.65 -16.38
CA GLU A 159 1.09 15.47 -17.66
C GLU A 159 2.56 15.89 -17.58
N ALA A 160 2.86 17.07 -17.02
CA ALA A 160 4.23 17.51 -16.84
C ALA A 160 5.06 16.52 -15.98
N GLY A 161 4.50 16.05 -14.86
CA GLY A 161 5.19 15.21 -13.89
C GLY A 161 5.38 13.75 -14.34
N VAL A 162 4.45 13.20 -15.13
CA VAL A 162 4.47 11.77 -15.50
C VAL A 162 4.28 11.46 -16.99
N HIS A 163 4.44 12.43 -17.89
CA HIS A 163 4.33 12.26 -19.37
C HIS A 163 5.01 10.99 -19.90
N ARG A 164 6.14 10.55 -19.33
CA ARG A 164 6.90 9.37 -19.78
C ARG A 164 6.34 8.02 -19.33
N ARG A 165 5.31 8.00 -18.48
CA ARG A 165 4.80 6.77 -17.85
C ARG A 165 3.42 6.42 -18.36
N ASN A 166 3.25 5.36 -19.14
CA ASN A 166 1.93 4.91 -19.61
C ASN A 166 1.19 3.99 -18.61
N ASN A 167 1.73 3.77 -17.41
CA ASN A 167 1.20 2.85 -16.41
C ASN A 167 0.55 3.54 -15.20
N ILE A 168 -0.01 4.74 -15.40
CA ILE A 168 -0.64 5.54 -14.34
C ILE A 168 -2.05 5.94 -14.80
N GLY A 169 -3.05 5.32 -14.19
CA GLY A 169 -4.45 5.68 -14.31
C GLY A 169 -4.80 6.84 -13.38
N VAL A 170 -5.48 7.86 -13.92
CA VAL A 170 -5.92 9.03 -13.16
C VAL A 170 -7.43 9.14 -13.24
N HIS A 171 -8.06 9.37 -12.09
CA HIS A 171 -9.50 9.52 -11.92
C HIS A 171 -9.77 10.84 -11.20
N ILE A 172 -10.61 11.70 -11.76
CA ILE A 172 -11.00 12.96 -11.11
C ILE A 172 -12.35 12.77 -10.44
N VAL A 173 -12.40 13.15 -9.17
CA VAL A 173 -13.62 13.14 -8.35
C VAL A 173 -13.98 14.58 -8.06
N GLU A 174 -15.17 14.99 -8.48
CA GLU A 174 -15.62 16.37 -8.37
C GLU A 174 -15.80 16.76 -6.89
N ARG A 175 -15.07 17.78 -6.45
CA ARG A 175 -15.19 18.40 -5.13
C ARG A 175 -16.13 19.61 -5.21
N ARG A 176 -17.27 19.52 -4.50
CA ARG A 176 -18.28 20.60 -4.47
C ARG A 176 -18.24 21.44 -3.21
N ASP A 177 -17.70 20.93 -2.11
CA ASP A 177 -17.49 21.70 -0.89
C ASP A 177 -16.12 21.39 -0.24
N GLU A 178 -15.81 22.16 0.80
CA GLU A 178 -14.54 22.07 1.49
C GLU A 178 -14.63 21.38 2.86
N GLU A 179 -15.81 20.92 3.26
CA GLU A 179 -16.03 20.41 4.60
C GLU A 179 -15.48 18.99 4.78
N PHE A 180 -15.66 18.13 3.77
CA PHE A 180 -15.30 16.72 3.85
C PHE A 180 -14.28 16.30 2.80
N TYR A 181 -13.45 15.33 3.19
CA TYR A 181 -12.51 14.63 2.32
C TYR A 181 -12.87 13.15 2.33
N PRO A 182 -13.63 12.63 1.34
CA PRO A 182 -14.27 11.31 1.39
C PRO A 182 -13.26 10.18 1.15
N VAL A 183 -12.38 9.99 2.12
CA VAL A 183 -11.15 9.19 1.99
C VAL A 183 -11.42 7.78 1.48
N ASN A 184 -12.42 7.08 2.05
CA ASN A 184 -12.71 5.71 1.68
C ASN A 184 -13.37 5.58 0.30
N HIS A 185 -14.17 6.57 -0.12
CA HIS A 185 -14.69 6.63 -1.48
C HIS A 185 -13.56 6.76 -2.49
N LEU A 186 -12.61 7.68 -2.25
CA LEU A 186 -11.44 7.87 -3.12
C LEU A 186 -10.56 6.62 -3.17
N ARG A 187 -10.38 5.92 -2.04
CA ARG A 187 -9.68 4.63 -1.98
C ARG A 187 -10.34 3.56 -2.84
N ASN A 188 -11.66 3.42 -2.72
CA ASN A 188 -12.41 2.45 -3.51
C ASN A 188 -12.41 2.80 -5.01
N LEU A 189 -12.42 4.07 -5.37
CA LEU A 189 -12.28 4.50 -6.77
C LEU A 189 -10.90 4.18 -7.35
N ALA A 190 -9.83 4.46 -6.61
CA ALA A 190 -8.48 4.06 -7.03
C ALA A 190 -8.38 2.51 -7.14
N PHE A 191 -8.94 1.77 -6.19
CA PHE A 191 -9.02 0.32 -6.27
C PHE A 191 -9.78 -0.16 -7.52
N ALA A 192 -10.92 0.44 -7.83
CA ALA A 192 -11.71 0.10 -9.02
C ALA A 192 -10.99 0.41 -10.33
N GLY A 193 -10.10 1.41 -10.35
CA GLY A 193 -9.23 1.72 -11.48
C GLY A 193 -8.02 0.78 -11.63
N SER A 194 -7.80 -0.14 -10.69
CA SER A 194 -6.74 -1.15 -10.73
C SER A 194 -7.28 -2.52 -11.14
N THR A 195 -6.38 -3.34 -11.65
CA THR A 195 -6.77 -4.57 -12.35
C THR A 195 -5.74 -5.71 -12.13
N THR A 196 -4.55 -5.38 -11.62
CA THR A 196 -3.49 -6.29 -11.21
C THR A 196 -3.88 -7.26 -10.08
N SER A 197 -3.05 -8.29 -9.90
CA SER A 197 -3.27 -9.35 -8.90
C SER A 197 -3.28 -8.85 -7.44
N HIS A 198 -2.51 -7.81 -7.13
CA HIS A 198 -2.31 -7.29 -5.79
C HIS A 198 -2.33 -5.77 -5.79
N VAL A 199 -2.70 -5.18 -4.66
CA VAL A 199 -2.77 -3.72 -4.52
C VAL A 199 -2.16 -3.28 -3.21
N ILE A 200 -1.55 -2.09 -3.20
CA ILE A 200 -1.11 -1.38 -1.99
C ILE A 200 -1.75 0.01 -1.97
N MET A 201 -2.42 0.35 -0.88
CA MET A 201 -3.02 1.69 -0.70
C MET A 201 -2.13 2.55 0.19
N LEU A 202 -1.67 3.69 -0.31
CA LEU A 202 -0.88 4.66 0.45
C LEU A 202 -1.62 6.00 0.60
N ASP A 203 -1.38 6.66 1.72
CA ASP A 203 -1.77 8.07 1.87
C ASP A 203 -0.77 8.96 1.10
N ALA A 204 -1.20 10.12 0.62
CA ALA A 204 -0.41 10.97 -0.30
C ALA A 204 0.96 11.42 0.24
N ASP A 205 1.13 11.47 1.56
CA ASP A 205 2.36 11.89 2.24
C ASP A 205 3.31 10.71 2.55
N PHE A 206 3.00 9.50 2.07
CA PHE A 206 3.87 8.33 2.23
C PHE A 206 4.62 8.03 0.94
N VAL A 207 5.93 7.90 1.08
CA VAL A 207 6.83 7.60 -0.02
C VAL A 207 7.34 6.19 0.16
N PRO A 208 7.16 5.31 -0.83
CA PRO A 208 7.70 3.97 -0.80
C PRO A 208 9.21 3.99 -1.04
N SER A 209 9.93 3.02 -0.46
CA SER A 209 11.37 2.89 -0.65
C SER A 209 11.72 2.67 -2.12
N PRO A 210 12.90 3.14 -2.59
CA PRO A 210 13.35 2.81 -3.94
C PRO A 210 13.45 1.28 -4.10
N GLY A 211 12.96 0.75 -5.22
CA GLY A 211 12.93 -0.70 -5.48
C GLY A 211 11.84 -1.48 -4.74
N SER A 212 11.00 -0.80 -3.95
CA SER A 212 9.90 -1.44 -3.18
C SER A 212 8.94 -2.25 -4.06
N TYR A 213 8.69 -1.83 -5.30
CA TYR A 213 7.82 -2.58 -6.21
C TYR A 213 8.36 -4.00 -6.45
N GLU A 214 9.66 -4.12 -6.76
CA GLU A 214 10.35 -5.39 -6.94
C GLU A 214 10.43 -6.19 -5.63
N ASP A 215 10.73 -5.54 -4.51
CA ASP A 215 10.81 -6.18 -3.19
C ASP A 215 9.46 -6.78 -2.76
N LEU A 216 8.36 -6.09 -3.04
CA LEU A 216 7.01 -6.57 -2.74
C LEU A 216 6.65 -7.76 -3.61
N LEU A 217 6.96 -7.73 -4.92
CA LEU A 217 6.77 -8.88 -5.79
C LEU A 217 7.55 -10.09 -5.27
N ALA A 218 8.82 -9.91 -4.89
CA ALA A 218 9.63 -10.98 -4.32
C ALA A 218 9.01 -11.53 -3.03
N GLY A 219 8.55 -10.66 -2.13
CA GLY A 219 7.88 -11.04 -0.88
C GLY A 219 6.62 -11.87 -1.09
N ILE A 220 5.83 -11.53 -2.11
CA ILE A 220 4.62 -12.26 -2.53
C ILE A 220 4.99 -13.62 -3.13
N ILE A 221 5.96 -13.69 -4.06
CA ILE A 221 6.39 -14.93 -4.71
C ILE A 221 6.91 -15.94 -3.69
N LEU A 222 7.75 -15.48 -2.76
CA LEU A 222 8.29 -16.29 -1.67
C LEU A 222 7.19 -16.72 -0.66
N ASN A 223 5.94 -16.28 -0.84
CA ASN A 223 4.76 -16.73 -0.08
C ASN A 223 3.98 -17.85 -0.73
N SER A 224 4.41 -18.32 -1.89
CA SER A 224 3.81 -19.49 -2.54
C SER A 224 4.22 -20.81 -1.87
N THR A 225 4.05 -20.90 -0.55
CA THR A 225 3.77 -22.20 0.06
C THR A 225 2.38 -22.63 -0.42
N SER A 226 2.20 -23.93 -0.67
CA SER A 226 1.13 -24.52 -1.50
C SER A 226 -0.30 -24.45 -0.94
N THR A 227 -0.66 -23.41 -0.21
CA THR A 227 -1.92 -23.27 0.52
C THR A 227 -2.65 -22.00 0.10
N ARG A 228 -3.97 -22.11 -0.05
CA ARG A 228 -4.93 -21.03 -0.33
C ARG A 228 -5.05 -20.01 0.82
N GLU A 229 -3.96 -19.70 1.51
CA GLU A 229 -3.96 -18.85 2.71
C GLU A 229 -4.06 -17.38 2.33
N LYS A 230 -5.15 -16.74 2.78
CA LYS A 230 -5.36 -15.30 2.63
C LYS A 230 -4.23 -14.56 3.35
N SER A 231 -3.34 -13.94 2.60
CA SER A 231 -2.16 -13.26 3.14
C SER A 231 -2.24 -11.75 2.92
N VAL A 232 -1.74 -11.01 3.91
CA VAL A 232 -1.57 -9.55 3.89
C VAL A 232 -0.09 -9.30 4.11
N PHE A 233 0.53 -8.53 3.22
CA PHE A 233 1.95 -8.17 3.33
C PHE A 233 2.08 -6.76 3.91
N VAL A 234 2.55 -6.65 5.14
CA VAL A 234 2.76 -5.39 5.85
C VAL A 234 4.06 -4.76 5.41
N VAL A 235 4.00 -3.48 5.03
CA VAL A 235 5.15 -2.63 4.77
C VAL A 235 5.36 -1.68 5.96
N PRO A 236 6.49 -1.79 6.69
CA PRO A 236 6.75 -0.90 7.82
C PRO A 236 6.87 0.56 7.40
N ALA A 237 6.33 1.44 8.23
CA ALA A 237 6.34 2.87 8.01
C ALA A 237 7.15 3.61 9.07
N PHE A 238 7.93 4.58 8.64
CA PHE A 238 8.77 5.43 9.48
C PHE A 238 8.37 6.89 9.32
N GLN A 239 8.74 7.71 10.30
CA GLN A 239 8.68 9.17 10.23
C GLN A 239 9.96 9.75 10.80
N TYR A 240 10.27 10.99 10.46
CA TYR A 240 11.29 11.74 11.19
C TYR A 240 10.82 11.98 12.63
N THR A 241 11.76 12.06 13.56
CA THR A 241 11.41 12.41 14.93
C THR A 241 10.93 13.86 15.01
N ASP A 242 10.12 14.19 16.02
CA ASP A 242 9.63 15.55 16.23
C ASP A 242 10.80 16.56 16.32
N GLU A 243 11.96 16.15 16.83
CA GLU A 243 13.18 16.98 16.84
C GLU A 243 13.63 17.32 15.42
N ILE A 244 13.81 16.32 14.56
CA ILE A 244 14.24 16.55 13.18
C ILE A 244 13.21 17.37 12.39
N GLU A 245 11.92 17.06 12.53
CA GLU A 245 10.85 17.78 11.83
C GLU A 245 10.73 19.25 12.25
N ASN A 246 10.99 19.57 13.52
CA ASN A 246 10.88 20.94 14.02
C ASN A 246 12.08 21.82 13.64
N PHE A 247 13.25 21.23 13.39
CA PHE A 247 14.49 21.97 13.14
C PHE A 247 15.05 21.85 11.71
N THR A 248 14.48 20.97 10.88
CA THR A 248 14.94 20.73 9.51
C THR A 248 13.84 21.07 8.51
N LYS A 249 14.18 21.81 7.45
CA LYS A 249 13.21 22.08 6.40
C LYS A 249 12.97 20.81 5.57
N PRO A 250 11.75 20.60 5.03
CA PRO A 250 11.44 19.41 4.24
C PRO A 250 12.40 19.15 3.07
N GLU A 251 12.88 20.20 2.42
CA GLU A 251 13.85 20.12 1.32
C GLU A 251 15.25 19.61 1.72
N ASP A 252 15.61 19.74 3.00
CA ASP A 252 16.91 19.34 3.54
C ASP A 252 16.88 17.92 4.15
N LEU A 253 15.70 17.29 4.18
CA LEU A 253 15.53 15.96 4.75
C LEU A 253 16.15 14.87 3.86
N VAL A 254 16.95 14.00 4.48
CA VAL A 254 17.62 12.89 3.79
C VAL A 254 16.69 11.70 3.64
N TYR A 255 16.23 11.47 2.40
CA TYR A 255 15.42 10.29 2.09
C TYR A 255 16.29 9.02 2.03
N PRO A 256 16.02 7.99 2.85
CA PRO A 256 16.82 6.76 2.87
C PRO A 256 16.64 5.98 1.56
N SER A 257 17.77 5.62 0.94
CA SER A 257 17.79 4.89 -0.33
C SER A 257 17.53 3.39 -0.20
N ASP A 258 17.79 2.85 0.98
CA ASP A 258 17.80 1.41 1.27
C ASP A 258 17.59 1.14 2.76
N LYS A 259 17.35 -0.12 3.07
CA LYS A 259 17.15 -0.60 4.44
C LYS A 259 18.34 -0.31 5.35
N GLY A 260 19.57 -0.43 4.88
CA GLY A 260 20.77 -0.16 5.70
C GLY A 260 20.78 1.28 6.21
N THR A 261 20.40 2.23 5.34
CA THR A 261 20.24 3.63 5.70
C THR A 261 19.13 3.84 6.72
N VAL A 262 17.97 3.18 6.55
CA VAL A 262 16.88 3.20 7.55
C VAL A 262 17.35 2.68 8.91
N VAL A 263 18.08 1.56 8.93
CA VAL A 263 18.61 0.97 10.17
C VAL A 263 19.55 1.93 10.88
N ASN A 264 20.45 2.58 10.15
CA ASN A 264 21.37 3.58 10.71
C ASN A 264 20.62 4.81 11.25
N MET A 265 19.67 5.35 10.48
CA MET A 265 18.87 6.50 10.89
C MET A 265 17.99 6.20 12.11
N PHE A 266 17.41 5.00 12.17
CA PHE A 266 16.59 4.54 13.28
C PHE A 266 17.43 4.35 14.55
N GLY A 267 18.62 3.74 14.43
CA GLY A 267 19.56 3.60 15.55
C GLY A 267 20.14 4.94 16.03
N GLY A 268 20.21 5.94 15.16
CA GLY A 268 20.64 7.30 15.47
C GLY A 268 19.51 8.24 15.91
N ASN A 269 18.28 7.76 16.10
CA ASN A 269 17.09 8.56 16.46
C ASN A 269 16.75 9.70 15.46
N TYR A 270 17.15 9.58 14.20
CA TYR A 270 16.73 10.51 13.14
C TYR A 270 15.31 10.23 12.66
N ILE A 271 14.96 8.94 12.65
CA ILE A 271 13.62 8.46 12.33
C ILE A 271 13.13 7.56 13.44
N GLU A 272 11.81 7.47 13.55
CA GLU A 272 11.12 6.55 14.44
C GLU A 272 10.01 5.82 13.69
N ARG A 273 9.39 4.87 14.38
CA ARG A 273 8.17 4.22 13.88
C ARG A 273 7.08 5.28 13.67
N PHE A 274 6.39 5.19 12.54
CA PHE A 274 5.31 6.12 12.22
C PHE A 274 4.24 6.16 13.34
N SER A 275 3.80 7.38 13.66
CA SER A 275 2.78 7.68 14.67
C SER A 275 3.12 7.19 16.09
N GLN A 276 4.40 6.95 16.41
CA GLN A 276 4.81 6.42 17.72
C GLN A 276 4.34 7.28 18.90
N SER A 277 4.47 8.61 18.80
CA SER A 277 4.06 9.55 19.85
C SER A 277 2.54 9.71 19.95
N ARG A 278 1.79 9.51 18.86
CA ARG A 278 0.34 9.75 18.78
C ARG A 278 -0.50 8.50 19.00
N CYS A 279 -0.03 7.35 18.51
CA CYS A 279 -0.69 6.07 18.64
C CYS A 279 0.34 4.95 18.78
N ARG A 280 0.72 4.66 20.03
CA ARG A 280 1.70 3.61 20.36
C ARG A 280 1.31 2.24 19.83
N LEU A 281 0.00 1.92 19.69
CA LEU A 281 -0.46 0.60 19.23
C LEU A 281 -0.57 0.49 17.69
N CYS A 282 -0.74 1.60 16.97
CA CYS A 282 -1.13 1.59 15.56
C CYS A 282 -0.12 0.88 14.64
N HIS A 283 1.16 0.93 14.96
CA HIS A 283 2.20 0.25 14.18
C HIS A 283 3.01 -0.77 15.01
N TYR A 284 2.61 -1.04 16.26
CA TYR A 284 3.42 -1.87 17.17
C TYR A 284 3.59 -3.31 16.68
N ALA A 285 2.50 -3.93 16.22
CA ALA A 285 2.50 -5.32 15.80
C ALA A 285 3.47 -5.63 14.64
N SER A 286 3.87 -4.63 13.85
CA SER A 286 4.87 -4.81 12.79
C SER A 286 6.24 -5.27 13.31
N ASN A 287 6.51 -5.17 14.62
CA ASN A 287 7.75 -5.62 15.25
C ASN A 287 9.02 -5.07 14.56
N TYR A 288 9.24 -3.77 14.71
CA TYR A 288 10.35 -3.05 14.06
C TYR A 288 11.73 -3.60 14.45
N LYS A 289 11.88 -4.16 15.66
CA LYS A 289 13.12 -4.82 16.10
C LYS A 289 13.44 -6.06 15.26
N ALA A 290 12.43 -6.88 14.97
CA ALA A 290 12.57 -8.00 14.05
C ALA A 290 12.84 -7.50 12.63
N TRP A 291 12.14 -6.45 12.18
CA TRP A 291 12.35 -5.90 10.84
C TRP A 291 13.79 -5.41 10.60
N ILE A 292 14.35 -4.65 11.54
CA ILE A 292 15.70 -4.06 11.45
C ILE A 292 16.78 -5.11 11.19
N THR A 293 16.63 -6.30 11.77
CA THR A 293 17.62 -7.39 11.69
C THR A 293 17.22 -8.50 10.71
N GLY A 294 15.95 -8.55 10.31
CA GLY A 294 15.39 -9.61 9.50
C GLY A 294 15.72 -9.47 8.03
N ILE A 295 16.10 -10.58 7.39
CA ILE A 295 16.33 -10.67 5.93
C ILE A 295 15.26 -11.52 5.23
N MET A 296 14.33 -12.05 6.02
CA MET A 296 13.18 -12.81 5.56
C MET A 296 11.92 -12.15 6.09
N LYS A 297 10.83 -12.27 5.34
CA LYS A 297 9.51 -11.93 5.88
C LYS A 297 9.20 -12.80 7.11
N TYR A 298 8.36 -12.28 7.99
CA TYR A 298 7.93 -12.98 9.18
C TYR A 298 6.45 -12.72 9.45
N GLN A 299 5.78 -13.72 10.01
CA GLN A 299 4.39 -13.59 10.41
C GLN A 299 4.29 -12.81 11.73
N ILE A 300 3.22 -12.03 11.86
CA ILE A 300 2.88 -11.34 13.11
C ILE A 300 1.45 -11.68 13.53
N ASP A 301 1.20 -11.57 14.82
CA ASP A 301 -0.16 -11.57 15.35
C ASP A 301 -0.78 -10.19 15.21
N TYR A 302 -2.04 -10.15 14.76
CA TYR A 302 -2.81 -8.92 14.72
C TYR A 302 -3.05 -8.40 16.15
N THR A 303 -2.88 -7.09 16.34
CA THR A 303 -3.26 -6.40 17.57
C THR A 303 -4.40 -5.42 17.31
N PHE A 304 -5.24 -5.19 18.32
CA PHE A 304 -6.29 -4.17 18.22
C PHE A 304 -5.69 -2.78 17.97
N HIS A 305 -6.41 -1.92 17.23
CA HIS A 305 -5.93 -0.62 16.71
C HIS A 305 -4.80 -0.68 15.68
N TYR A 306 -4.41 -1.85 15.19
CA TYR A 306 -3.35 -1.94 14.19
C TYR A 306 -3.76 -1.25 12.87
N GLU A 307 -2.91 -0.35 12.39
CA GLU A 307 -3.12 0.54 11.25
C GLU A 307 -1.96 0.47 10.21
N PRO A 308 -1.54 -0.73 9.76
CA PRO A 308 -0.42 -0.90 8.84
C PRO A 308 -0.73 -0.39 7.43
N TYR A 309 0.33 -0.21 6.64
CA TYR A 309 0.25 -0.18 5.19
C TYR A 309 0.46 -1.58 4.65
N VAL A 310 -0.42 -2.01 3.76
CA VAL A 310 -0.52 -3.43 3.39
C VAL A 310 -0.69 -3.63 1.90
N VAL A 311 -0.04 -4.67 1.40
CA VAL A 311 -0.34 -5.28 0.10
C VAL A 311 -1.33 -6.42 0.29
N VAL A 312 -2.39 -6.43 -0.51
CA VAL A 312 -3.45 -7.44 -0.44
C VAL A 312 -3.77 -7.98 -1.83
N GLU A 313 -4.07 -9.27 -1.91
CA GLU A 313 -4.59 -9.90 -3.12
C GLU A 313 -5.95 -9.26 -3.50
N ARG A 314 -6.02 -8.72 -4.72
CA ARG A 314 -7.09 -7.81 -5.13
C ARG A 314 -8.47 -8.45 -5.05
N ASN A 315 -8.61 -9.74 -5.39
CA ASN A 315 -9.92 -10.37 -5.41
C ASN A 315 -10.41 -10.78 -4.02
N ALA A 316 -9.52 -11.00 -3.05
CA ALA A 316 -9.88 -11.27 -1.67
C ALA A 316 -10.07 -10.01 -0.80
N MET A 317 -9.52 -8.86 -1.21
CA MET A 317 -9.60 -7.61 -0.44
C MET A 317 -11.06 -7.11 -0.29
N PRO A 318 -11.52 -6.77 0.93
CA PRO A 318 -12.78 -6.04 1.09
C PRO A 318 -12.63 -4.59 0.60
N LEU A 319 -13.74 -3.96 0.23
CA LEU A 319 -13.76 -2.51 0.00
C LEU A 319 -13.67 -1.75 1.33
N TYR A 320 -13.11 -0.55 1.29
CA TYR A 320 -13.17 0.38 2.42
C TYR A 320 -14.61 0.81 2.66
N ASP A 321 -14.99 0.97 3.93
CA ASP A 321 -16.35 1.36 4.27
C ASP A 321 -16.58 2.85 4.04
N GLU A 322 -17.33 3.21 3.00
CA GLU A 322 -17.54 4.61 2.59
C GLU A 322 -18.36 5.42 3.59
N ARG A 323 -18.98 4.78 4.58
CA ARG A 323 -19.61 5.52 5.69
C ARG A 323 -18.60 6.27 6.54
N LEU A 324 -17.35 5.79 6.58
CA LEU A 324 -16.24 6.47 7.24
C LEU A 324 -15.65 7.53 6.28
N VAL A 325 -16.29 8.69 6.24
CA VAL A 325 -15.98 9.79 5.32
C VAL A 325 -14.78 10.65 5.73
N SER A 326 -14.14 10.40 6.88
CA SER A 326 -13.03 11.23 7.38
C SER A 326 -11.81 10.42 7.84
N ARG A 327 -10.76 11.13 8.27
CA ARG A 327 -9.41 10.60 8.52
C ARG A 327 -9.27 9.73 9.78
N HIS A 328 -10.33 9.54 10.57
CA HIS A 328 -10.24 8.79 11.82
C HIS A 328 -10.67 7.32 11.67
N MET A 329 -9.89 6.39 12.23
CA MET A 329 -10.18 4.94 12.36
C MET A 329 -10.47 4.16 11.06
N ASN A 330 -10.54 4.80 9.89
CA ASN A 330 -10.84 4.16 8.61
C ASN A 330 -9.89 3.00 8.26
N LYS A 331 -8.57 3.17 8.40
CA LYS A 331 -7.57 2.11 8.14
C LYS A 331 -7.57 1.04 9.25
N VAL A 332 -7.78 1.44 10.51
CA VAL A 332 -7.92 0.50 11.64
C VAL A 332 -9.07 -0.47 11.40
N ILE A 333 -10.24 0.05 10.98
CA ILE A 333 -11.39 -0.79 10.65
C ILE A 333 -11.09 -1.68 9.44
N PHE A 334 -10.53 -1.14 8.37
CA PHE A 334 -10.18 -1.94 7.20
C PHE A 334 -9.24 -3.11 7.57
N THR A 335 -8.23 -2.85 8.40
CA THR A 335 -7.28 -3.87 8.87
C THR A 335 -7.94 -4.89 9.79
N LEU A 336 -8.84 -4.44 10.67
CA LEU A 336 -9.67 -5.32 11.49
C LEU A 336 -10.53 -6.25 10.61
N GLU A 337 -11.10 -5.74 9.53
CA GLU A 337 -11.92 -6.54 8.62
C GLU A 337 -11.09 -7.60 7.89
N LEU A 338 -9.86 -7.27 7.46
CA LEU A 338 -8.91 -8.27 6.95
C LEU A 338 -8.65 -9.36 8.00
N TYR A 339 -8.37 -8.98 9.25
CA TYR A 339 -8.17 -9.95 10.32
C TYR A 339 -9.39 -10.84 10.56
N ALA A 340 -10.59 -10.25 10.63
CA ALA A 340 -11.85 -10.96 10.82
C ALA A 340 -12.14 -11.94 9.67
N LYS A 341 -11.72 -11.60 8.45
CA LYS A 341 -11.84 -12.45 7.24
C LYS A 341 -10.80 -13.58 7.14
N GLY A 342 -9.97 -13.73 8.17
CA GLY A 342 -9.02 -14.83 8.31
C GLY A 342 -7.66 -14.57 7.65
N PHE A 343 -7.38 -13.33 7.25
CA PHE A 343 -6.07 -13.01 6.69
C PHE A 343 -4.95 -13.21 7.72
N GLN A 344 -3.79 -13.66 7.25
CA GLN A 344 -2.53 -13.74 8.00
C GLN A 344 -1.64 -12.55 7.63
N PHE A 345 -1.01 -11.94 8.62
CA PHE A 345 -0.21 -10.73 8.45
C PHE A 345 1.28 -11.09 8.41
N TRP A 346 1.95 -10.71 7.33
CA TRP A 346 3.35 -11.01 7.07
C TRP A 346 4.11 -9.71 6.81
N VAL A 347 5.12 -9.40 7.61
CA VAL A 347 5.94 -8.20 7.40
C VAL A 347 7.02 -8.50 6.37
N VAL A 348 7.14 -7.67 5.32
CA VAL A 348 8.19 -7.82 4.30
C VAL A 348 9.51 -7.21 4.77
N PRO A 349 10.67 -7.80 4.44
CA PRO A 349 11.94 -7.41 5.05
C PRO A 349 12.56 -6.15 4.44
N ASP A 350 12.42 -5.88 3.14
CA ASP A 350 13.25 -4.86 2.47
C ASP A 350 12.48 -3.62 2.01
N ALA A 351 11.17 -3.75 1.77
CA ALA A 351 10.31 -2.61 1.49
C ALA A 351 9.96 -1.86 2.77
N PHE A 352 10.01 -0.52 2.71
CA PHE A 352 9.55 0.36 3.78
C PHE A 352 8.87 1.61 3.21
N LEU A 353 8.19 2.35 4.07
CA LEU A 353 7.62 3.66 3.76
C LEU A 353 8.22 4.72 4.67
N LEU A 354 8.38 5.92 4.15
CA LEU A 354 8.68 7.11 4.96
C LEU A 354 7.57 8.14 4.78
N HIS A 355 7.05 8.59 5.91
CA HIS A 355 6.10 9.71 5.98
C HIS A 355 6.86 11.04 5.81
N LEU A 356 6.36 11.89 4.93
CA LEU A 356 6.90 13.23 4.73
C LEU A 356 6.25 14.22 5.70
N PRO A 357 7.04 15.09 6.36
CA PRO A 357 6.50 16.12 7.23
C PRO A 357 5.59 17.06 6.45
N HIS A 358 4.41 17.35 7.00
CA HIS A 358 3.45 18.25 6.38
C HIS A 358 2.66 19.04 7.44
N PRO A 359 2.18 20.25 7.11
CA PRO A 359 1.27 20.98 7.98
C PRO A 359 0.02 20.17 8.29
N ARG A 360 -0.50 20.30 9.51
CA ARG A 360 -1.76 19.67 9.90
C ARG A 360 -2.92 20.23 9.07
N SER A 361 -3.81 19.37 8.58
CA SER A 361 -5.03 19.79 7.91
C SER A 361 -6.04 20.39 8.89
N TYR A 362 -6.62 21.54 8.56
CA TYR A 362 -7.58 22.28 9.39
C TYR A 362 -8.86 21.48 9.75
N THR A 363 -9.22 20.49 8.92
CA THR A 363 -10.43 19.68 9.07
C THR A 363 -10.44 18.77 10.31
N ASP A 364 -9.28 18.48 10.91
CA ASP A 364 -9.13 17.43 11.95
C ASP A 364 -9.92 17.70 13.26
N LYS A 365 -10.21 18.97 13.58
CA LYS A 365 -10.82 19.34 14.89
C LYS A 365 -12.34 19.10 14.97
N ARG A 366 -13.07 19.23 13.86
CA ARG A 366 -14.54 19.01 13.84
C ARG A 366 -14.90 17.55 13.66
N THR A 367 -13.99 16.76 13.11
CA THR A 367 -14.19 15.38 12.69
C THR A 367 -14.00 14.35 13.79
N GLY A 368 -13.11 14.60 14.75
CA GLY A 368 -12.78 13.65 15.82
C GLY A 368 -13.94 13.32 16.78
N ASN A 369 -14.89 14.25 16.96
CA ASN A 369 -15.97 14.14 17.95
C ASN A 369 -17.14 13.24 17.50
N CYS A 370 -17.11 12.71 16.27
CA CYS A 370 -18.22 11.94 15.70
C CYS A 370 -18.13 10.42 15.83
N ASN A 371 -17.16 9.93 16.61
CA ASN A 371 -16.79 8.52 16.66
C ASN A 371 -17.43 7.74 17.83
N GLU A 372 -18.48 8.26 18.47
CA GLU A 372 -19.07 7.67 19.68
C GLU A 372 -19.53 6.21 19.50
N ASN A 373 -19.94 5.77 18.30
CA ASN A 373 -20.36 4.38 18.04
C ASN A 373 -19.42 3.55 17.15
N ILE A 374 -18.15 3.92 17.00
CA ILE A 374 -17.20 3.09 16.24
C ILE A 374 -17.04 1.69 16.84
N GLY A 375 -17.21 1.56 18.16
CA GLY A 375 -17.26 0.26 18.84
C GLY A 375 -18.44 -0.61 18.40
N VAL A 376 -19.59 -0.02 18.05
CA VAL A 376 -20.75 -0.75 17.49
C VAL A 376 -20.42 -1.27 16.10
N PHE A 377 -19.73 -0.46 15.30
CA PHE A 377 -19.27 -0.86 13.98
C PHE A 377 -18.28 -2.04 14.04
N ILE A 378 -17.28 -1.95 14.92
CA ILE A 378 -16.33 -3.04 15.22
C ILE A 378 -17.07 -4.32 15.58
N LYS A 379 -18.04 -4.24 16.51
CA LYS A 379 -18.88 -5.39 16.91
C LYS A 379 -19.67 -5.97 15.74
N SER A 380 -20.16 -5.13 14.82
CA SER A 380 -20.91 -5.59 13.64
C SER A 380 -20.03 -6.36 12.66
N ILE A 381 -18.79 -5.91 12.41
CA ILE A 381 -17.83 -6.61 11.57
C ILE A 381 -17.58 -8.00 12.13
N ILE A 382 -17.28 -8.09 13.43
CA ILE A 382 -17.00 -9.34 14.14
C ILE A 382 -18.20 -10.30 14.09
N LYS A 383 -19.42 -9.79 14.31
CA LYS A 383 -20.64 -10.62 14.30
C LYS A 383 -21.02 -11.11 12.91
N SER A 384 -20.77 -10.32 11.86
CA SER A 384 -21.19 -10.63 10.50
C SER A 384 -20.41 -11.77 9.83
N ASP A 385 -19.21 -12.08 10.29
CA ASP A 385 -18.36 -13.13 9.71
C ASP A 385 -18.55 -14.48 10.43
N HIS A 386 -19.74 -15.10 10.23
CA HIS A 386 -20.28 -16.34 10.84
C HIS A 386 -19.43 -17.63 10.68
N GLY A 387 -18.09 -17.57 10.69
CA GLY A 387 -17.23 -18.73 10.49
C GLY A 387 -15.82 -18.64 11.09
N ILE A 388 -15.37 -17.50 11.59
CA ILE A 388 -14.02 -17.36 12.14
C ILE A 388 -14.10 -17.02 13.64
N LYS A 389 -13.90 -18.05 14.47
CA LYS A 389 -13.74 -17.95 15.95
C LYS A 389 -12.41 -17.32 16.35
N ARG A 390 -11.94 -16.26 15.66
CA ARG A 390 -10.81 -15.49 16.17
C ARG A 390 -11.36 -14.56 17.25
N SER A 391 -11.16 -14.92 18.52
CA SER A 391 -11.33 -13.97 19.61
C SER A 391 -10.48 -12.74 19.28
N LEU A 392 -11.06 -11.54 19.38
CA LEU A 392 -10.22 -10.36 19.43
C LEU A 392 -9.22 -10.54 20.59
N PRO A 393 -7.95 -10.15 20.41
CA PRO A 393 -7.11 -9.87 21.56
C PRO A 393 -7.92 -8.94 22.47
N TYR A 394 -8.14 -9.38 23.71
CA TYR A 394 -8.95 -8.80 24.78
C TYR A 394 -9.29 -7.31 24.59
N GLU A 395 -10.56 -6.92 24.74
CA GLU A 395 -10.99 -5.50 24.77
C GLU A 395 -10.07 -4.72 25.70
N TYR A 396 -9.09 -4.02 25.10
CA TYR A 396 -8.07 -3.30 25.83
C TYR A 396 -8.70 -2.01 26.33
N THR A 397 -9.41 -2.10 27.46
CA THR A 397 -9.71 -0.93 28.26
C THR A 397 -8.36 -0.26 28.57
N ARG A 398 -8.30 1.06 28.45
CA ARG A 398 -7.08 1.91 28.53
C ARG A 398 -6.14 1.65 29.71
N ASN A 399 -6.50 0.80 30.66
CA ASN A 399 -5.90 0.71 31.99
C ASN A 399 -5.29 -0.67 32.34
N GLN A 400 -5.11 -1.60 31.39
CA GLN A 400 -4.74 -2.99 31.75
C GLN A 400 -3.47 -3.58 31.08
N ASP A 401 -2.51 -2.77 30.61
CA ASP A 401 -1.18 -3.30 30.25
C ASP A 401 -0.14 -3.04 31.36
N PRO A 402 0.37 -4.08 32.04
CA PRO A 402 1.56 -3.96 32.86
C PRO A 402 2.79 -3.46 32.06
N ALA A 403 2.85 -3.69 30.74
CA ALA A 403 3.94 -3.20 29.90
C ALA A 403 3.87 -1.67 29.63
N ILE A 404 2.73 -1.03 29.90
CA ILE A 404 2.56 0.43 29.88
C ILE A 404 2.84 1.04 31.26
N ALA A 405 2.77 0.25 32.34
CA ALA A 405 3.01 0.75 33.70
C ALA A 405 4.50 0.88 34.09
N SER A 406 5.43 0.36 33.27
CA SER A 406 6.86 0.35 33.60
C SER A 406 7.80 0.82 32.47
N MET A 407 7.30 1.60 31.50
CA MET A 407 8.09 2.25 30.43
C MET A 407 7.50 3.61 30.08
#